data_AF-A0A5B0NJZ6-F1
#
_entry.id   AF-A0A5B0NJZ6-F1
#
_cell.length_a   1.000
_cell.length_b   1.000
_cell.length_c   1.000
_cell.angle_alpha   90.00
_cell.angle_beta   90.00
_cell.angle_gamma   90.00
#
_symmetry.space_group_name_H-M   'P 1'
#
loop_
_entity.id
_entity.type
_entity.pdbx_description
1 polymer ?
#
loop_
_entity_poly.entity_id
_entity_poly.type
_entity_poly.pdbx_seq_one_letter_code
_entity_poly.pdbx_strand_id
1 'polypeptide(L)'
;MTKKDIHATKSPDFNQSSILDDSEEILERCRQNGFDPNLLASLKSISLDHLRLVFLLPHLPPFSSPKEFPPDFPIELLPPKYQPPQATAEDLCIGLHEALQSIDPVMAGRWHWRDLRKVRRSLEVALCTGKLMSNLVAEQDQIDNRASESQEERIPYRTLVFWLYSETEQLLPRLDARVDKMIENGLMNEVRDLKIMRGRLTEGNQTRTDFSRGPFQAIGYREFESLLSTTDADPEPEPLQSKKLAEATELTKIATRQYAKSQVKWMKNKFLPELNKFGPSSETLDPPNNAESHMMTYILDASRVDEWDQNVLIPAQNILSAFLNYDHLPSPKSISSIANSILSESQVKKQHR
;
A
#
# COMPACT_ATOMS: atom_id res chain seq x y z
N MET A 1 -2.76 -28.55 -6.31
CA MET A 1 -4.11 -27.99 -6.58
C MET A 1 -3.99 -27.07 -7.77
N THR A 2 -4.41 -27.54 -8.93
CA THR A 2 -4.53 -26.76 -10.17
C THR A 2 -5.44 -25.55 -9.91
N LYS A 3 -4.95 -24.33 -10.14
CA LYS A 3 -5.81 -23.14 -10.18
C LYS A 3 -6.90 -23.42 -11.22
N LYS A 4 -8.13 -23.69 -10.78
CA LYS A 4 -9.26 -23.71 -11.68
C LYS A 4 -9.49 -22.26 -12.10
N ASP A 5 -9.14 -21.95 -13.34
CA ASP A 5 -9.31 -20.62 -13.90
C ASP A 5 -10.81 -20.36 -14.06
N ILE A 6 -11.36 -19.62 -13.10
CA ILE A 6 -12.74 -19.10 -13.07
C ILE A 6 -13.00 -18.00 -14.10
N HIS A 7 -11.98 -17.58 -14.83
CA HIS A 7 -12.07 -16.49 -15.79
C HIS A 7 -12.58 -17.02 -17.14
N ALA A 8 -13.86 -16.79 -17.44
CA ALA A 8 -14.47 -17.08 -18.75
C ALA A 8 -13.68 -16.48 -19.93
N THR A 9 -12.89 -15.44 -19.65
CA THR A 9 -12.11 -14.61 -20.57
C THR A 9 -10.73 -15.16 -20.95
N LYS A 10 -10.24 -16.20 -20.26
CA LYS A 10 -9.01 -16.91 -20.64
C LYS A 10 -9.23 -18.05 -21.63
N SER A 11 -10.50 -18.34 -21.96
CA SER A 11 -10.81 -19.22 -23.08
C SER A 11 -10.33 -18.54 -24.37
N PRO A 12 -9.65 -19.24 -25.30
CA PRO A 12 -9.35 -18.71 -26.64
C PRO A 12 -10.62 -18.21 -27.38
N ASP A 13 -11.79 -18.62 -26.91
CA ASP A 13 -13.12 -18.28 -27.45
C ASP A 13 -13.83 -17.16 -26.67
N PHE A 14 -13.09 -16.32 -25.93
CA PHE A 14 -13.68 -15.23 -25.14
C PHE A 14 -14.56 -14.28 -25.98
N ASN A 15 -14.20 -14.06 -27.25
CA ASN A 15 -15.00 -13.25 -28.17
C ASN A 15 -16.14 -14.04 -28.86
N GLN A 16 -16.16 -15.37 -28.75
CA GLN A 16 -17.10 -16.24 -29.46
C GLN A 16 -18.18 -16.82 -28.54
N SER A 17 -17.98 -16.81 -27.22
CA SER A 17 -18.95 -17.28 -26.23
C SER A 17 -19.35 -16.16 -25.27
N SER A 18 -20.60 -15.72 -25.42
CA SER A 18 -21.38 -14.73 -24.67
C SER A 18 -21.60 -15.12 -23.19
N ILE A 19 -20.64 -15.81 -22.55
CA ILE A 19 -20.72 -16.31 -21.16
C ILE A 19 -20.93 -15.16 -20.17
N LEU A 20 -20.44 -13.96 -20.50
CA LEU A 20 -20.63 -12.77 -19.66
C LEU A 20 -22.06 -12.18 -19.77
N ASP A 21 -22.86 -12.61 -20.74
CA ASP A 21 -24.23 -12.13 -20.94
C ASP A 21 -25.28 -13.04 -20.30
N ASP A 22 -24.91 -14.26 -19.88
CA ASP A 22 -25.79 -15.18 -19.14
C ASP A 22 -25.38 -15.28 -17.67
N SER A 23 -26.17 -14.63 -16.80
CA SER A 23 -25.93 -14.67 -15.35
C SER A 23 -26.02 -16.08 -14.76
N GLU A 24 -26.88 -16.95 -15.29
CA GLU A 24 -27.03 -18.32 -14.75
C GLU A 24 -25.83 -19.18 -15.10
N GLU A 25 -25.26 -19.01 -16.30
CA GLU A 25 -24.02 -19.71 -16.68
C GLU A 25 -22.83 -19.29 -15.80
N ILE A 26 -22.69 -17.99 -15.50
CA ILE A 26 -21.65 -17.47 -14.59
C ILE A 26 -21.80 -18.08 -13.20
N LEU A 27 -23.02 -18.09 -12.65
CA LEU A 27 -23.29 -18.60 -11.31
C LEU A 27 -23.05 -20.11 -11.21
N GLU A 28 -23.42 -20.88 -12.23
CA GLU A 28 -23.16 -22.32 -12.29
C GLU A 28 -21.65 -22.61 -12.31
N ARG A 29 -20.86 -21.85 -13.09
CA ARG A 29 -19.40 -21.96 -13.07
C ARG A 29 -18.80 -21.61 -11.71
N CYS A 30 -19.32 -20.58 -11.03
CA CYS A 30 -18.87 -20.24 -9.67
C CYS A 30 -19.17 -21.37 -8.68
N ARG A 31 -20.35 -21.99 -8.78
CA ARG A 31 -20.75 -23.15 -7.97
C ARG A 31 -19.82 -24.35 -8.20
N GLN A 32 -19.49 -24.68 -9.45
CA GLN A 32 -18.56 -25.77 -9.80
C GLN A 32 -17.13 -25.53 -9.31
N ASN A 33 -16.75 -24.26 -9.12
CA ASN A 33 -15.46 -23.86 -8.58
C ASN A 33 -15.43 -23.72 -7.05
N GLY A 34 -16.53 -24.05 -6.36
CA GLY A 34 -16.58 -24.13 -4.90
C GLY A 34 -16.68 -22.79 -4.19
N PHE A 35 -17.34 -21.80 -4.82
CA PHE A 35 -17.58 -20.50 -4.18
C PHE A 35 -18.50 -20.66 -2.97
N ASP A 36 -18.27 -19.82 -1.95
CA ASP A 36 -19.08 -19.80 -0.74
C ASP A 36 -20.55 -19.51 -1.06
N PRO A 37 -21.53 -20.20 -0.42
CA PRO A 37 -22.94 -19.97 -0.67
C PRO A 37 -23.38 -18.51 -0.48
N ASN A 38 -22.79 -17.77 0.47
CA ASN A 38 -23.13 -16.36 0.68
C ASN A 38 -22.64 -15.50 -0.47
N LEU A 39 -21.44 -15.78 -0.99
CA LEU A 39 -20.92 -15.09 -2.17
C LEU A 39 -21.80 -15.37 -3.40
N LEU A 40 -22.23 -16.62 -3.60
CA LEU A 40 -23.14 -16.99 -4.69
C LEU A 40 -24.50 -16.27 -4.58
N ALA A 41 -25.05 -16.17 -3.37
CA ALA A 41 -26.29 -15.43 -3.12
C ALA A 41 -26.13 -13.95 -3.44
N SER A 42 -25.03 -13.33 -3.02
CA SER A 42 -24.71 -11.94 -3.36
C SER A 42 -24.59 -11.76 -4.87
N LEU A 43 -23.82 -12.61 -5.56
CA LEU A 43 -23.66 -12.55 -7.02
C LEU A 43 -25.00 -12.68 -7.77
N LYS A 44 -25.93 -13.50 -7.28
CA LYS A 44 -27.26 -13.65 -7.87
C LYS A 44 -28.14 -12.38 -7.76
N SER A 45 -27.90 -11.56 -6.75
CA SER A 45 -28.69 -10.33 -6.51
C SER A 45 -28.24 -9.12 -7.34
N ILE A 46 -27.15 -9.26 -8.10
CA ILE A 46 -26.48 -8.16 -8.78
C ILE A 46 -26.98 -8.03 -10.22
N SER A 47 -26.98 -6.80 -10.75
CA SER A 47 -27.32 -6.55 -12.15
C SER A 47 -26.30 -7.20 -13.09
N LEU A 48 -26.75 -7.60 -14.28
CA LEU A 48 -25.89 -8.18 -15.30
C LEU A 48 -24.69 -7.28 -15.64
N ASP A 49 -24.91 -5.97 -15.72
CA ASP A 49 -23.84 -4.98 -15.99
C ASP A 49 -22.73 -5.01 -14.92
N HIS A 50 -23.10 -5.09 -13.64
CA HIS A 50 -22.13 -5.17 -12.55
C HIS A 50 -21.42 -6.54 -12.52
N LEU A 51 -22.13 -7.64 -12.81
CA LEU A 51 -21.51 -8.95 -12.98
C LEU A 51 -20.46 -8.91 -14.10
N ARG A 52 -20.82 -8.37 -15.28
CA ARG A 52 -19.88 -8.18 -16.39
C ARG A 52 -18.66 -7.38 -15.96
N LEU A 53 -18.84 -6.25 -15.29
CA LEU A 53 -17.73 -5.43 -14.79
C LEU A 53 -16.80 -6.20 -13.84
N VAL A 54 -17.36 -6.96 -12.89
CA VAL A 54 -16.58 -7.73 -11.91
C VAL A 54 -15.76 -8.82 -12.60
N PHE A 55 -16.33 -9.55 -13.55
CA PHE A 55 -15.60 -10.62 -14.25
C PHE A 55 -14.61 -10.10 -15.30
N LEU A 56 -14.77 -8.86 -15.79
CA LEU A 56 -13.79 -8.17 -16.63
C LEU A 56 -12.61 -7.57 -15.84
N LEU A 57 -12.79 -7.32 -14.53
CA LEU A 57 -11.82 -6.66 -13.66
C LEU A 57 -10.37 -7.21 -13.72
N PRO A 58 -10.12 -8.53 -13.77
CA PRO A 58 -8.76 -9.07 -13.85
C PRO A 58 -7.99 -8.65 -15.11
N HIS A 59 -8.73 -8.33 -16.18
CA HIS A 59 -8.19 -7.89 -17.46
C HIS A 59 -8.18 -6.37 -17.61
N LEU A 60 -8.90 -5.65 -16.74
CA LEU A 60 -8.74 -4.21 -16.69
C LEU A 60 -7.28 -3.92 -16.36
N PRO A 61 -6.67 -2.96 -17.08
CA PRO A 61 -5.36 -2.50 -16.71
C PRO A 61 -5.38 -2.05 -15.24
N PRO A 62 -4.27 -2.22 -14.55
CA PRO A 62 -4.16 -1.99 -13.11
C PRO A 62 -4.07 -0.50 -12.83
N PHE A 63 -5.18 0.18 -13.07
CA PHE A 63 -5.28 1.62 -12.94
C PHE A 63 -5.33 2.05 -11.49
N SER A 64 -4.84 3.25 -11.29
CA SER A 64 -5.09 4.05 -10.09
C SER A 64 -6.02 5.16 -10.52
N SER A 65 -7.32 4.84 -10.68
CA SER A 65 -8.35 5.73 -11.23
C SER A 65 -7.97 6.27 -12.61
N PRO A 66 -8.25 5.54 -13.70
CA PRO A 66 -7.77 5.96 -15.02
C PRO A 66 -8.32 7.34 -15.34
N LYS A 67 -7.51 8.23 -15.93
CA LYS A 67 -8.07 9.39 -16.66
C LYS A 67 -8.52 8.97 -18.05
N GLU A 68 -7.89 7.92 -18.60
CA GLU A 68 -8.07 7.36 -19.94
C GLU A 68 -7.82 5.84 -19.90
N PHE A 69 -8.47 5.08 -20.78
CA PHE A 69 -8.16 3.67 -21.02
C PHE A 69 -6.91 3.52 -21.92
N PRO A 70 -6.08 2.47 -21.77
CA PRO A 70 -4.96 2.16 -22.64
C PRO A 70 -5.43 1.92 -24.07
N PRO A 71 -4.55 2.18 -25.04
CA PRO A 71 -4.89 2.06 -26.45
C PRO A 71 -5.36 0.65 -26.84
N ASP A 72 -4.81 -0.40 -26.21
CA ASP A 72 -5.14 -1.80 -26.53
C ASP A 72 -6.31 -2.37 -25.70
N PHE A 73 -7.02 -1.52 -24.95
CA PHE A 73 -8.13 -1.99 -24.12
C PHE A 73 -9.38 -2.24 -24.99
N PRO A 74 -9.97 -3.45 -24.98
CA PRO A 74 -11.20 -3.74 -25.71
C PRO A 74 -12.41 -3.07 -25.06
N ILE A 75 -12.63 -1.80 -25.40
CA ILE A 75 -13.73 -0.97 -24.88
C ILE A 75 -15.09 -1.62 -25.13
N GLU A 76 -15.24 -2.37 -26.23
CA GLU A 76 -16.49 -3.03 -26.63
C GLU A 76 -17.01 -4.03 -25.57
N LEU A 77 -16.13 -4.54 -24.71
CA LEU A 77 -16.52 -5.50 -23.68
C LEU A 77 -17.18 -4.86 -22.46
N LEU A 78 -16.90 -3.58 -22.20
CA LEU A 78 -17.55 -2.86 -21.11
C LEU A 78 -19.06 -2.77 -21.37
N PRO A 79 -19.91 -2.83 -20.33
CA PRO A 79 -21.32 -2.55 -20.52
C PRO A 79 -21.52 -1.16 -21.14
N PRO A 80 -22.52 -0.94 -22.01
CA PRO A 80 -22.71 0.32 -22.72
C PRO A 80 -22.71 1.57 -21.82
N LYS A 81 -23.26 1.43 -20.60
CA LYS A 81 -23.28 2.48 -19.56
C LYS A 81 -21.89 2.99 -19.16
N TYR A 82 -20.83 2.20 -19.35
CA TYR A 82 -19.46 2.53 -18.93
C TYR A 82 -18.50 2.74 -20.12
N GLN A 83 -19.01 2.78 -21.35
CA GLN A 83 -18.20 2.99 -22.55
C GLN A 83 -17.97 4.50 -22.82
N PRO A 84 -16.74 4.92 -23.14
CA PRO A 84 -16.48 6.25 -23.72
C PRO A 84 -17.20 6.41 -25.07
N PRO A 85 -17.67 7.62 -25.45
CA PRO A 85 -17.55 8.88 -24.74
C PRO A 85 -18.67 9.14 -23.70
N GLN A 86 -19.62 8.23 -23.54
CA GLN A 86 -20.83 8.43 -22.73
C GLN A 86 -20.54 8.39 -21.22
N ALA A 87 -19.52 7.64 -20.82
CA ALA A 87 -19.11 7.48 -19.43
C ALA A 87 -17.71 8.02 -19.18
N THR A 88 -17.52 8.64 -18.03
CA THR A 88 -16.21 9.02 -17.53
C THR A 88 -15.58 7.83 -16.79
N ALA A 89 -14.26 7.90 -16.58
CA ALA A 89 -13.58 6.91 -15.76
C ALA A 89 -14.02 6.96 -14.27
N GLU A 90 -14.58 8.09 -13.80
CA GLU A 90 -15.17 8.17 -12.47
C GLU A 90 -16.45 7.32 -12.39
N ASP A 91 -17.29 7.33 -13.44
CA ASP A 91 -18.51 6.50 -13.50
C ASP A 91 -18.18 5.00 -13.43
N LEU A 92 -17.07 4.58 -14.06
CA LEU A 92 -16.56 3.21 -13.91
C LEU A 92 -16.13 2.91 -12.46
N CYS A 93 -15.45 3.85 -11.80
CA CYS A 93 -15.04 3.68 -10.40
C CYS A 93 -16.26 3.55 -9.47
N ILE A 94 -17.30 4.35 -9.72
CA ILE A 94 -18.56 4.28 -8.99
C ILE A 94 -19.24 2.93 -9.24
N GLY A 95 -19.36 2.50 -10.49
CA GLY A 95 -19.96 1.19 -10.83
C GLY A 95 -19.24 0.01 -10.19
N LEU A 96 -17.91 0.05 -10.09
CA LEU A 96 -17.14 -0.97 -9.37
C LEU A 96 -17.36 -0.93 -7.85
N HIS A 97 -17.54 0.27 -7.27
CA HIS A 97 -17.89 0.39 -5.86
C HIS A 97 -19.33 -0.08 -5.58
N GLU A 98 -20.29 0.21 -6.45
CA GLU A 98 -21.68 -0.30 -6.38
C GLU A 98 -21.72 -1.83 -6.50
N ALA A 99 -20.90 -2.40 -7.39
CA ALA A 99 -20.73 -3.85 -7.48
C ALA A 99 -20.16 -4.41 -6.17
N LEU A 100 -19.12 -3.78 -5.59
CA LEU A 100 -18.59 -4.19 -4.30
C LEU A 100 -19.61 -4.05 -3.17
N GLN A 101 -20.43 -2.99 -3.16
CA GLN A 101 -21.49 -2.78 -2.18
C GLN A 101 -22.53 -3.90 -2.20
N SER A 102 -22.78 -4.46 -3.37
CA SER A 102 -23.72 -5.58 -3.54
C SER A 102 -23.09 -6.93 -3.18
N ILE A 103 -21.78 -7.12 -3.42
CA ILE A 103 -21.05 -8.36 -3.11
C ILE A 103 -20.65 -8.44 -1.63
N ASP A 104 -19.96 -7.41 -1.15
CA ASP A 104 -19.33 -7.30 0.17
C ASP A 104 -19.60 -5.89 0.76
N PRO A 105 -20.81 -5.64 1.32
CA PRO A 105 -21.18 -4.33 1.86
C PRO A 105 -20.27 -3.88 3.01
N VAL A 106 -19.65 -4.83 3.73
CA VAL A 106 -18.73 -4.54 4.84
C VAL A 106 -17.44 -3.91 4.31
N MET A 107 -16.84 -4.49 3.26
CA MET A 107 -15.66 -3.87 2.62
C MET A 107 -16.01 -2.59 1.86
N ALA A 108 -17.19 -2.53 1.22
CA ALA A 108 -17.64 -1.32 0.53
C ALA A 108 -17.82 -0.13 1.48
N GLY A 109 -18.32 -0.35 2.70
CA GLY A 109 -18.40 0.68 3.73
C GLY A 109 -17.03 1.12 4.28
N ARG A 110 -16.00 0.27 4.15
CA ARG A 110 -14.63 0.57 4.58
C ARG A 110 -13.84 1.40 3.55
N TRP A 111 -14.11 1.20 2.27
CA TRP A 111 -13.36 1.83 1.18
C TRP A 111 -14.16 2.95 0.51
N HIS A 112 -13.52 4.09 0.31
CA HIS A 112 -14.09 5.15 -0.52
C HIS A 112 -14.05 4.72 -1.99
N TRP A 113 -15.08 5.06 -2.78
CA TRP A 113 -15.19 4.68 -4.21
C TRP A 113 -13.98 5.09 -5.07
N ARG A 114 -13.32 6.22 -4.72
CA ARG A 114 -12.05 6.67 -5.35
C ARG A 114 -10.84 5.79 -5.06
N ASP A 115 -10.87 4.95 -4.03
CA ASP A 115 -9.77 4.05 -3.68
C ASP A 115 -9.84 2.76 -4.53
N LEU A 116 -9.79 2.96 -5.85
CA LEU A 116 -10.07 1.91 -6.84
C LEU A 116 -9.17 0.69 -6.64
N ARG A 117 -7.91 0.89 -6.24
CA ARG A 117 -6.99 -0.22 -5.97
C ARG A 117 -7.52 -1.17 -4.89
N LYS A 118 -8.09 -0.64 -3.80
CA LYS A 118 -8.64 -1.45 -2.71
C LYS A 118 -10.01 -2.03 -3.04
N VAL A 119 -10.86 -1.26 -3.74
CA VAL A 119 -12.15 -1.75 -4.25
C VAL A 119 -11.92 -2.93 -5.18
N ARG A 120 -11.06 -2.75 -6.19
CA ARG A 120 -10.64 -3.79 -7.12
C ARG A 120 -10.07 -5.00 -6.40
N ARG A 121 -9.14 -4.79 -5.45
CA ARG A 121 -8.55 -5.91 -4.70
C ARG A 121 -9.60 -6.71 -3.92
N SER A 122 -10.60 -6.03 -3.34
CA SER A 122 -11.67 -6.71 -2.59
C SER A 122 -12.52 -7.60 -3.51
N LEU A 123 -12.85 -7.10 -4.70
CA LEU A 123 -13.54 -7.88 -5.73
C LEU A 123 -12.67 -9.04 -6.26
N GLU A 124 -11.39 -8.81 -6.53
CA GLU A 124 -10.46 -9.84 -6.99
C GLU A 124 -10.26 -10.96 -5.97
N VAL A 125 -10.22 -10.65 -4.67
CA VAL A 125 -10.15 -11.65 -3.60
C VAL A 125 -11.40 -12.53 -3.63
N ALA A 126 -12.59 -11.93 -3.76
CA ALA A 126 -13.84 -12.68 -3.86
C ALA A 126 -13.84 -13.64 -5.05
N LEU A 127 -13.38 -13.17 -6.21
CA LEU A 127 -13.22 -14.03 -7.39
C LEU A 127 -12.19 -15.13 -7.14
N CYS A 128 -10.95 -14.80 -6.78
CA CYS A 128 -9.86 -15.76 -6.74
C CYS A 128 -10.00 -16.82 -5.63
N THR A 129 -10.61 -16.45 -4.50
CA THR A 129 -10.71 -17.33 -3.32
C THR A 129 -12.09 -17.98 -3.19
N GLY A 130 -13.10 -17.46 -3.89
CA GLY A 130 -14.50 -17.86 -3.71
C GLY A 130 -15.08 -17.44 -2.36
N LYS A 131 -14.38 -16.64 -1.56
CA LYS A 131 -14.80 -16.13 -0.24
C LYS A 131 -14.81 -14.61 -0.21
N LEU A 132 -15.74 -14.02 0.53
CA LEU A 132 -15.78 -12.58 0.76
C LEU A 132 -14.52 -12.11 1.50
N MET A 133 -13.98 -10.95 1.12
CA MET A 133 -12.78 -10.41 1.77
C MET A 133 -13.09 -10.04 3.22
N SER A 134 -14.29 -9.55 3.52
CA SER A 134 -14.74 -9.33 4.90
C SER A 134 -14.72 -10.59 5.75
N ASN A 135 -15.14 -11.73 5.21
CA ASN A 135 -15.08 -13.01 5.93
C ASN A 135 -13.63 -13.41 6.22
N LEU A 136 -12.72 -13.27 5.26
CA LEU A 136 -11.30 -13.58 5.47
C LEU A 136 -10.65 -12.67 6.54
N VAL A 137 -11.00 -11.38 6.53
CA VAL A 137 -10.53 -10.43 7.56
C VAL A 137 -11.11 -10.79 8.93
N ALA A 138 -12.40 -11.12 9.01
CA ALA A 138 -13.04 -11.52 10.26
C ALA A 138 -12.53 -12.88 10.78
N GLU A 139 -12.26 -13.85 9.90
CA GLU A 139 -11.60 -15.12 10.24
C GLU A 139 -10.22 -14.84 10.86
N GLN A 140 -9.43 -13.96 10.25
CA GLN A 140 -8.14 -13.54 10.80
C GLN A 140 -8.29 -12.86 12.16
N ASP A 141 -9.20 -11.89 12.29
CA ASP A 141 -9.45 -11.17 13.54
C ASP A 141 -9.93 -12.12 14.67
N GLN A 142 -10.70 -13.17 14.34
CA GLN A 142 -11.13 -14.18 15.30
C GLN A 142 -10.00 -15.13 15.73
N ILE A 143 -9.18 -15.60 14.78
CA ILE A 143 -7.98 -16.38 15.07
C ILE A 143 -7.08 -15.58 16.01
N ASP A 144 -6.88 -14.32 15.66
CA ASP A 144 -6.15 -13.35 16.44
C ASP A 144 -6.73 -13.25 17.86
N ASN A 145 -8.03 -12.99 18.03
CA ASN A 145 -8.64 -12.83 19.35
C ASN A 145 -8.52 -14.11 20.20
N ARG A 146 -8.71 -15.28 19.60
CA ARG A 146 -8.56 -16.57 20.31
C ARG A 146 -7.13 -16.82 20.76
N ALA A 147 -6.13 -16.51 19.94
CA ALA A 147 -4.72 -16.61 20.32
C ALA A 147 -4.39 -15.69 21.51
N SER A 148 -4.98 -14.50 21.56
CA SER A 148 -4.85 -13.61 22.72
C SER A 148 -5.51 -14.15 23.98
N GLU A 149 -6.62 -14.88 23.86
CA GLU A 149 -7.33 -15.51 24.99
C GLU A 149 -6.66 -16.79 25.49
N SER A 150 -6.06 -17.59 24.60
CA SER A 150 -5.39 -18.86 24.94
C SER A 150 -3.96 -18.69 25.48
N GLN A 151 -3.45 -17.46 25.61
CA GLN A 151 -2.04 -17.15 25.86
C GLN A 151 -1.07 -17.76 24.83
N GLU A 152 -1.57 -18.29 23.71
CA GLU A 152 -0.74 -18.78 22.61
C GLU A 152 -0.25 -17.58 21.78
N GLU A 153 1.07 -17.49 21.65
CA GLU A 153 1.76 -16.29 21.19
C GLU A 153 1.40 -15.96 19.73
N ARG A 154 0.73 -14.81 19.50
CA ARG A 154 0.48 -14.27 18.15
C ARG A 154 1.76 -13.95 17.37
N ILE A 155 2.85 -13.62 18.05
CA ILE A 155 4.15 -13.28 17.45
C ILE A 155 5.09 -14.45 17.74
N PRO A 156 5.52 -15.23 16.73
CA PRO A 156 6.29 -16.45 16.97
C PRO A 156 7.69 -16.20 17.54
N TYR A 157 8.14 -14.93 17.59
CA TYR A 157 9.47 -14.55 18.02
C TYR A 157 9.42 -13.33 18.94
N ARG A 158 10.21 -13.38 20.02
CA ARG A 158 10.54 -12.21 20.82
C ARG A 158 11.20 -11.18 19.89
N THR A 159 10.57 -10.02 19.72
CA THR A 159 10.90 -9.02 18.69
C THR A 159 11.19 -7.66 19.31
N LEU A 160 12.36 -7.11 19.00
CA LEU A 160 12.75 -5.76 19.39
C LEU A 160 12.67 -4.82 18.18
N VAL A 161 11.90 -3.74 18.30
CA VAL A 161 11.74 -2.73 17.26
C VAL A 161 12.36 -1.42 17.70
N PHE A 162 13.35 -0.95 16.95
CA PHE A 162 13.87 0.40 17.08
C PHE A 162 13.25 1.31 16.02
N TRP A 163 12.59 2.37 16.46
CA TRP A 163 12.11 3.43 15.60
C TRP A 163 12.98 4.67 15.78
N LEU A 164 13.84 4.95 14.81
CA LEU A 164 14.57 6.21 14.74
C LEU A 164 13.61 7.32 14.31
N TYR A 165 13.44 8.30 15.19
CA TYR A 165 12.56 9.43 14.99
C TYR A 165 13.36 10.72 14.99
N SER A 166 13.00 11.66 14.13
CA SER A 166 13.46 13.04 14.19
C SER A 166 12.26 13.97 14.21
N GLU A 167 12.39 15.04 14.96
CA GLU A 167 11.47 16.17 14.88
C GLU A 167 11.44 16.74 13.46
N THR A 168 10.26 17.24 13.08
CA THR A 168 10.02 17.72 11.71
C THR A 168 10.94 18.91 11.40
N GLU A 169 11.07 19.85 12.33
CA GLU A 169 11.87 21.08 12.14
C GLU A 169 13.34 20.80 11.82
N GLN A 170 13.91 19.76 12.43
CA GLN A 170 15.29 19.32 12.18
C GLN A 170 15.40 18.40 10.95
N LEU A 171 14.35 17.65 10.62
CA LEU A 171 14.37 16.70 9.52
C LEU A 171 14.23 17.38 8.14
N LEU A 172 13.35 18.37 8.00
CA LEU A 172 13.06 18.96 6.68
C LEU A 172 14.30 19.59 6.02
N PRO A 173 15.12 20.41 6.71
CA PRO A 173 16.33 20.98 6.10
C PRO A 173 17.34 19.92 5.68
N ARG A 174 17.47 18.84 6.47
CA ARG A 174 18.35 17.70 6.15
C ARG A 174 17.87 16.95 4.91
N LEU A 175 16.55 16.76 4.76
CA LEU A 175 15.98 16.15 3.56
C LEU A 175 16.23 16.99 2.32
N ASP A 176 16.06 18.31 2.42
CA ASP A 176 16.29 19.23 1.31
C ASP A 176 17.76 19.23 0.87
N ALA A 177 18.69 19.39 1.83
CA ALA A 177 20.12 19.31 1.57
C ALA A 177 20.55 17.94 1.00
N ARG A 178 19.89 16.86 1.42
CA ARG A 178 20.12 15.52 0.85
C ARG A 178 19.71 15.45 -0.61
N VAL A 179 18.60 16.08 -1.01
CA VAL A 179 18.19 16.12 -2.43
C VAL A 179 19.20 16.92 -3.25
N ASP A 180 19.67 18.05 -2.74
CA ASP A 180 20.70 18.84 -3.43
C ASP A 180 21.97 18.01 -3.65
N LYS A 181 22.43 17.30 -2.61
CA LYS A 181 23.57 16.37 -2.71
C LYS A 181 23.33 15.19 -3.65
N MET A 182 22.09 14.68 -3.75
CA MET A 182 21.76 13.63 -4.73
C MET A 182 21.99 14.10 -6.16
N ILE A 183 21.63 15.35 -6.47
CA ILE A 183 21.84 15.95 -7.79
C ILE A 183 23.34 16.10 -8.07
N GLU A 184 24.09 16.64 -7.11
CA GLU A 184 25.56 16.76 -7.19
C GLU A 184 26.24 15.41 -7.41
N ASN A 185 25.74 14.35 -6.76
CA ASN A 185 26.25 12.99 -6.90
C ASN A 185 25.85 12.30 -8.21
N GLY A 186 25.10 12.96 -9.09
CA GLY A 186 24.77 12.44 -10.41
C GLY A 186 23.40 11.76 -10.54
N LEU A 187 22.41 12.13 -9.72
CA LEU A 187 21.01 11.66 -9.87
C LEU A 187 20.50 11.78 -11.32
N MET A 188 20.86 12.87 -12.01
CA MET A 188 20.46 13.07 -13.41
C MET A 188 20.99 11.98 -14.35
N ASN A 189 22.18 11.45 -14.08
CA ASN A 189 22.77 10.37 -14.86
C ASN A 189 22.00 9.06 -14.62
N GLU A 190 21.65 8.75 -13.36
CA GLU A 190 20.85 7.57 -13.04
C GLU A 190 19.45 7.60 -13.70
N VAL A 191 18.79 8.77 -13.69
CA VAL A 191 17.48 8.95 -14.34
C VAL A 191 17.61 8.77 -15.86
N ARG A 192 18.71 9.27 -16.46
CA ARG A 192 18.99 9.09 -17.90
C ARG A 192 19.19 7.61 -18.24
N ASP A 193 20.02 6.92 -17.49
CA ASP A 193 20.30 5.50 -17.70
C ASP A 193 19.02 4.66 -17.61
N LEU A 194 18.16 4.95 -16.62
CA LEU A 194 16.89 4.26 -16.45
C LEU A 194 15.91 4.57 -17.59
N LYS A 195 15.93 5.80 -18.13
CA LYS A 195 15.14 6.19 -19.30
C LYS A 195 15.60 5.49 -20.58
N ILE A 196 16.91 5.38 -20.80
CA ILE A 196 17.49 4.67 -21.95
C ILE A 196 17.19 3.17 -21.85
N MET A 197 17.41 2.56 -20.68
CA MET A 197 17.08 1.15 -20.45
C MET A 197 15.60 0.87 -20.73
N ARG A 198 14.69 1.75 -20.28
CA ARG A 198 13.28 1.65 -20.61
C ARG A 198 13.05 1.74 -22.12
N GLY A 199 13.63 2.74 -22.79
CA GLY A 199 13.52 2.92 -24.23
C GLY A 199 13.83 1.63 -25.00
N ARG A 200 14.99 1.02 -24.70
CA ARG A 200 15.43 -0.26 -25.29
C ARG A 200 14.47 -1.42 -25.02
N LEU A 201 13.91 -1.50 -23.81
CA LEU A 201 12.94 -2.56 -23.45
C LEU A 201 11.57 -2.37 -24.13
N THR A 202 11.25 -1.15 -24.55
CA THR A 202 9.98 -0.80 -25.21
C THR A 202 10.09 -0.66 -26.72
N GLU A 203 11.25 -0.95 -27.32
CA GLU A 203 11.43 -0.93 -28.78
C GLU A 203 10.46 -1.93 -29.44
N GLY A 204 9.47 -1.40 -30.16
CA GLY A 204 8.42 -2.17 -30.84
C GLY A 204 7.05 -2.16 -30.16
N ASN A 205 6.93 -1.63 -28.93
CA ASN A 205 5.64 -1.51 -28.23
C ASN A 205 5.60 -0.20 -27.43
N GLN A 206 5.05 0.86 -28.04
CA GLN A 206 4.96 2.21 -27.44
C GLN A 206 3.88 2.27 -26.36
N THR A 207 4.03 1.48 -25.29
CA THR A 207 3.14 1.60 -24.13
C THR A 207 3.54 2.83 -23.31
N ARG A 208 2.56 3.67 -22.96
CA ARG A 208 2.71 4.82 -22.05
C ARG A 208 3.42 4.40 -20.76
N THR A 209 4.41 5.19 -20.31
CA THR A 209 5.10 4.95 -19.03
C THR A 209 4.10 4.98 -17.88
N ASP A 210 3.95 3.84 -17.20
CA ASP A 210 3.13 3.73 -16.01
C ASP A 210 3.93 4.08 -14.75
N PHE A 211 3.90 5.36 -14.37
CA PHE A 211 4.47 5.87 -13.11
C PHE A 211 3.76 5.34 -11.86
N SER A 212 2.69 4.56 -12.00
CA SER A 212 2.01 3.90 -10.90
C SER A 212 2.59 2.52 -10.60
N ARG A 213 3.71 2.12 -11.22
CA ARG A 213 4.29 0.77 -11.11
C ARG A 213 5.81 0.73 -11.10
N GLY A 214 6.33 -0.28 -10.41
CA GLY A 214 7.74 -0.67 -10.46
C GLY A 214 8.70 0.45 -10.03
N PRO A 215 9.92 0.48 -10.58
CA PRO A 215 10.94 1.46 -10.20
C PRO A 215 10.54 2.91 -10.57
N PHE A 216 9.59 3.11 -11.47
CA PHE A 216 9.15 4.43 -11.91
C PHE A 216 8.32 5.21 -10.88
N GLN A 217 7.89 4.56 -9.79
CA GLN A 217 7.27 5.23 -8.65
C GLN A 217 8.29 5.97 -7.75
N ALA A 218 9.58 5.72 -7.93
CA ALA A 218 10.62 6.29 -7.08
C ALA A 218 10.61 7.83 -7.16
N ILE A 219 10.63 8.46 -5.98
CA ILE A 219 10.74 9.92 -5.84
C ILE A 219 12.10 10.35 -6.41
N GLY A 220 12.09 11.29 -7.35
CA GLY A 220 13.29 11.75 -8.06
C GLY A 220 13.45 11.12 -9.44
N TYR A 221 12.70 10.07 -9.80
CA TYR A 221 12.64 9.64 -11.19
C TYR A 221 11.59 10.43 -11.96
N ARG A 222 10.33 10.36 -11.52
CA ARG A 222 9.17 10.99 -12.19
C ARG A 222 9.35 12.49 -12.35
N GLU A 223 9.93 13.15 -11.36
CA GLU A 223 10.14 14.59 -11.33
C GLU A 223 11.19 15.05 -12.37
N PHE A 224 12.25 14.26 -12.58
CA PHE A 224 13.37 14.62 -13.46
C PHE A 224 13.29 14.01 -14.87
N GLU A 225 12.54 12.93 -15.07
CA GLU A 225 12.50 12.22 -16.37
C GLU A 225 12.05 13.12 -17.53
N SER A 226 11.13 14.05 -17.26
CA SER A 226 10.59 14.99 -18.26
C SER A 226 11.64 15.98 -18.79
N LEU A 227 12.76 16.13 -18.08
CA LEU A 227 13.82 17.07 -18.42
C LEU A 227 14.88 16.49 -19.36
N LEU A 228 14.94 15.17 -19.47
CA LEU A 228 15.99 14.46 -20.20
C LEU A 228 15.52 14.08 -21.60
N SER A 229 16.37 14.25 -22.60
CA SER A 229 16.15 13.66 -23.92
C SER A 229 16.43 12.14 -23.91
N THR A 230 15.89 11.40 -24.87
CA THR A 230 16.26 10.00 -25.14
C THR A 230 17.50 9.87 -26.02
N THR A 231 18.03 10.98 -26.54
CA THR A 231 19.18 11.02 -27.45
C THR A 231 20.42 11.49 -26.69
N ASP A 232 21.60 10.95 -27.01
CA ASP A 232 22.90 11.21 -26.36
C ASP A 232 23.41 12.68 -26.44
N ALA A 233 22.60 13.58 -26.99
CA ALA A 233 22.93 14.99 -27.14
C ALA A 233 21.94 15.84 -26.32
N ASP A 234 22.23 16.05 -25.05
CA ASP A 234 21.75 17.26 -24.37
C ASP A 234 22.86 18.32 -24.51
N PRO A 235 22.61 19.44 -25.24
CA PRO A 235 23.54 20.57 -25.26
C PRO A 235 23.62 21.23 -23.88
N GLU A 236 24.60 22.12 -23.71
CA GLU A 236 24.76 23.01 -22.55
C GLU A 236 23.42 23.60 -22.06
N PRO A 237 23.23 23.74 -20.73
CA PRO A 237 21.95 24.10 -20.16
C PRO A 237 21.51 25.50 -20.58
N GLU A 238 20.53 25.56 -21.49
CA GLU A 238 19.79 26.78 -21.79
C GLU A 238 19.13 27.35 -20.51
N PRO A 239 18.90 28.67 -20.38
CA PRO A 239 18.28 29.28 -19.21
C PRO A 239 16.92 28.64 -18.85
N LEU A 240 16.19 28.17 -19.86
CA LEU A 240 14.93 27.44 -19.70
C LEU A 240 15.14 26.05 -19.05
N GLN A 241 16.24 25.38 -19.33
CA GLN A 241 16.61 24.09 -18.75
C GLN A 241 17.00 24.23 -17.28
N SER A 242 17.73 25.30 -16.93
CA SER A 242 18.06 25.65 -15.54
C SER A 242 16.80 25.92 -14.69
N LYS A 243 15.80 26.63 -15.26
CA LYS A 243 14.53 26.87 -14.55
C LYS A 243 13.74 25.58 -14.31
N LYS A 244 13.64 24.71 -15.31
CA LYS A 244 12.94 23.43 -15.19
C LYS A 244 13.67 22.47 -14.22
N LEU A 245 14.99 22.50 -14.20
CA LEU A 245 15.79 21.74 -13.24
C LEU A 245 15.48 22.18 -11.81
N ALA A 246 15.46 23.48 -11.54
CA ALA A 246 15.09 24.01 -10.23
C ALA A 246 13.66 23.59 -9.82
N GLU A 247 12.72 23.61 -10.75
CA GLU A 247 11.34 23.15 -10.49
C GLU A 247 11.29 21.64 -10.15
N ALA A 248 11.97 20.79 -10.91
CA ALA A 248 12.04 19.35 -10.63
C ALA A 248 12.71 19.04 -9.29
N THR A 249 13.76 19.80 -8.94
CA THR A 249 14.41 19.73 -7.63
C THR A 249 13.43 20.06 -6.51
N GLU A 250 12.70 21.17 -6.62
CA GLU A 250 11.71 21.55 -5.61
C GLU A 250 10.56 20.55 -5.50
N LEU A 251 10.06 20.01 -6.62
CA LEU A 251 9.06 18.94 -6.62
C LEU A 251 9.58 17.68 -5.91
N THR A 252 10.84 17.31 -6.14
CA THR A 252 11.49 16.16 -5.49
C THR A 252 11.65 16.38 -3.99
N LYS A 253 12.03 17.60 -3.56
CA LYS A 253 12.08 17.99 -2.16
C LYS A 253 10.69 17.92 -1.52
N ILE A 254 9.67 18.50 -2.15
CA ILE A 254 8.27 18.43 -1.69
C ILE A 254 7.82 16.98 -1.52
N ALA A 255 8.02 16.13 -2.53
CA ALA A 255 7.64 14.72 -2.50
C ALA A 255 8.37 13.97 -1.38
N THR A 256 9.67 14.24 -1.18
CA THR A 256 10.49 13.66 -0.10
C THR A 256 9.95 14.04 1.28
N ARG A 257 9.59 15.31 1.50
CA ARG A 257 8.99 15.78 2.76
C ARG A 257 7.61 15.16 3.00
N GLN A 258 6.77 15.05 1.97
CA GLN A 258 5.46 14.39 2.06
C GLN A 258 5.60 12.90 2.39
N TYR A 259 6.60 12.22 1.83
CA TYR A 259 6.89 10.82 2.12
C TYR A 259 7.31 10.63 3.57
N ALA A 260 8.27 11.42 4.08
CA ALA A 260 8.68 11.38 5.49
C ALA A 260 7.50 11.62 6.44
N LYS A 261 6.65 12.61 6.17
CA LYS A 261 5.42 12.87 6.94
C LYS A 261 4.47 11.67 6.90
N SER A 262 4.33 11.02 5.76
CA SER A 262 3.47 9.85 5.59
C SER A 262 4.00 8.64 6.37
N GLN A 263 5.32 8.45 6.41
CA GLN A 263 5.96 7.40 7.22
C GLN A 263 5.66 7.59 8.72
N VAL A 264 5.85 8.80 9.26
CA VAL A 264 5.52 9.11 10.66
C VAL A 264 4.03 8.90 10.93
N LYS A 265 3.16 9.35 10.02
CA LYS A 265 1.71 9.14 10.14
C LYS A 265 1.36 7.65 10.17
N TRP A 266 2.01 6.83 9.36
CA TRP A 266 1.80 5.39 9.34
C TRP A 266 2.30 4.74 10.63
N MET A 267 3.50 5.09 11.10
CA MET A 267 4.03 4.60 12.38
C MET A 267 3.09 4.90 13.54
N LYS A 268 2.63 6.16 13.67
CA LYS A 268 1.75 6.59 14.77
C LYS A 268 0.33 6.01 14.72
N ASN A 269 -0.25 5.83 13.53
CA ASN A 269 -1.69 5.53 13.38
C ASN A 269 -2.00 4.12 12.87
N LYS A 270 -0.98 3.37 12.41
CA LYS A 270 -1.11 1.98 11.96
C LYS A 270 -0.20 1.08 12.77
N PHE A 271 1.11 1.29 12.69
CA PHE A 271 2.07 0.38 13.31
C PHE A 271 1.92 0.33 14.85
N LEU A 272 2.12 1.45 15.54
CA LEU A 272 2.04 1.48 17.01
C LEU A 272 0.68 1.02 17.57
N PRO A 273 -0.48 1.43 17.01
CA PRO A 273 -1.77 0.93 17.49
C PRO A 273 -1.95 -0.57 17.28
N GLU A 274 -1.46 -1.13 16.16
CA GLU A 274 -1.46 -2.58 16.00
C GLU A 274 -0.58 -3.23 17.06
N LEU A 275 0.63 -2.72 17.31
CA LEU A 275 1.52 -3.21 18.37
C LEU A 275 0.89 -3.17 19.76
N ASN A 276 0.15 -2.13 20.09
CA ASN A 276 -0.54 -1.99 21.37
C ASN A 276 -1.63 -3.05 21.59
N LYS A 277 -2.13 -3.70 20.53
CA LYS A 277 -3.04 -4.86 20.66
C LYS A 277 -2.30 -6.12 21.13
N PHE A 278 -0.99 -6.22 20.86
CA PHE A 278 -0.16 -7.36 21.22
C PHE A 278 0.59 -7.16 22.55
N GLY A 279 0.64 -5.93 23.08
CA GLY A 279 1.21 -5.66 24.40
C GLY A 279 0.32 -6.17 25.54
N PRO A 280 0.88 -6.44 26.73
CA PRO A 280 0.14 -6.96 27.87
C PRO A 280 -1.07 -6.07 28.17
N SER A 281 -2.22 -6.70 28.37
CA SER A 281 -3.43 -6.03 28.86
C SER A 281 -3.09 -5.35 30.18
N SER A 282 -3.27 -4.03 30.22
CA SER A 282 -2.88 -3.13 31.31
C SER A 282 -3.66 -3.35 32.63
N GLU A 283 -4.30 -4.51 32.83
CA GLU A 283 -5.17 -4.79 33.97
C GLU A 283 -4.51 -5.64 35.07
N THR A 284 -3.28 -6.13 34.88
CA THR A 284 -2.54 -6.76 35.98
C THR A 284 -1.54 -5.78 36.57
N LEU A 285 -1.84 -5.33 37.79
CA LEU A 285 -1.00 -4.44 38.60
C LEU A 285 0.34 -5.07 39.01
N ASP A 286 0.49 -6.38 38.81
CA ASP A 286 1.75 -7.11 38.92
C ASP A 286 1.76 -8.22 37.86
N PRO A 287 2.54 -8.11 36.76
CA PRO A 287 2.72 -9.23 35.87
C PRO A 287 3.47 -10.34 36.64
N PRO A 288 3.01 -11.60 36.60
CA PRO A 288 3.85 -12.70 37.06
C PRO A 288 5.18 -12.63 36.29
N ASN A 289 6.29 -12.87 36.99
CA ASN A 289 7.70 -12.62 36.64
C ASN A 289 8.22 -13.09 35.24
N ASN A 290 7.36 -13.50 34.30
CA ASN A 290 7.72 -13.99 32.96
C ASN A 290 6.75 -13.59 31.83
N ALA A 291 5.81 -12.65 32.03
CA ALA A 291 4.95 -12.17 30.94
C ALA A 291 5.57 -10.96 30.22
N GLU A 292 6.75 -11.15 29.61
CA GLU A 292 7.32 -10.12 28.74
C GLU A 292 6.44 -9.93 27.49
N SER A 293 6.11 -8.69 27.15
CA SER A 293 5.54 -8.36 25.85
C SER A 293 6.45 -8.91 24.76
N HIS A 294 5.98 -9.87 23.95
CA HIS A 294 6.78 -10.49 22.88
C HIS A 294 7.27 -9.48 21.85
N MET A 295 6.69 -8.29 21.78
CA MET A 295 7.23 -7.19 20.99
C MET A 295 7.42 -5.94 21.83
N MET A 296 8.61 -5.35 21.73
CA MET A 296 9.00 -4.13 22.43
C MET A 296 9.42 -3.08 21.40
N THR A 297 8.86 -1.87 21.49
CA THR A 297 9.18 -0.77 20.58
C THR A 297 9.82 0.37 21.33
N TYR A 298 11.03 0.75 20.92
CA TYR A 298 11.78 1.87 21.45
C TYR A 298 11.91 2.96 20.40
N ILE A 299 11.61 4.20 20.80
CA ILE A 299 11.75 5.38 19.95
C ILE A 299 13.07 6.05 20.33
N LEU A 300 13.98 6.16 19.36
CA LEU A 300 15.30 6.76 19.52
C LEU A 300 15.33 8.13 18.85
N ASP A 301 15.80 9.14 19.58
CA ASP A 301 15.80 10.52 19.09
C ASP A 301 17.04 10.80 18.22
N ALA A 302 16.81 10.88 16.91
CA ALA A 302 17.80 11.20 15.89
C ALA A 302 17.62 12.64 15.34
N SER A 303 17.00 13.54 16.12
CA SER A 303 16.78 14.93 15.72
C SER A 303 18.10 15.69 15.54
N ARG A 304 19.03 15.52 16.48
CA ARG A 304 20.36 16.14 16.44
C ARG A 304 21.43 15.10 16.12
N VAL A 305 22.10 15.27 14.97
CA VAL A 305 23.12 14.32 14.50
C VAL A 305 24.35 14.32 15.41
N ASP A 306 24.71 15.48 15.96
CA ASP A 306 25.85 15.62 16.87
C ASP A 306 25.66 14.86 18.20
N GLU A 307 24.41 14.56 18.56
CA GLU A 307 24.03 13.83 19.77
C GLU A 307 23.66 12.37 19.46
N TRP A 308 23.95 11.88 18.25
CA TRP A 308 23.62 10.52 17.81
C TRP A 308 24.10 9.45 18.77
N ASP A 309 25.34 9.56 19.24
CA ASP A 309 25.93 8.54 20.11
C ASP A 309 25.15 8.44 21.42
N GLN A 310 24.79 9.59 22.01
CA GLN A 310 24.10 9.67 23.29
C GLN A 310 22.62 9.30 23.19
N ASN A 311 21.94 9.71 22.12
CA ASN A 311 20.48 9.58 22.00
C ASN A 311 20.03 8.34 21.22
N VAL A 312 20.90 7.77 20.38
CA VAL A 312 20.58 6.64 19.50
C VAL A 312 21.50 5.46 19.75
N LEU A 313 22.81 5.59 19.52
CA LEU A 313 23.73 4.45 19.50
C LEU A 313 23.85 3.76 20.87
N ILE A 314 24.22 4.51 21.91
CA ILE A 314 24.43 3.97 23.25
C ILE A 314 23.13 3.39 23.83
N PRO A 315 21.97 4.09 23.78
CA PRO A 315 20.72 3.53 24.24
C PRO A 315 20.33 2.25 23.47
N ALA A 316 20.46 2.25 22.14
CA ALA A 316 20.14 1.08 21.32
C ALA A 316 21.00 -0.12 21.67
N GLN A 317 22.32 0.08 21.85
CA GLN A 317 23.24 -0.99 22.23
C GLN A 317 22.92 -1.57 23.60
N ASN A 318 22.63 -0.72 24.59
CA ASN A 318 22.27 -1.17 25.93
C ASN A 318 20.96 -1.96 25.92
N ILE A 319 19.93 -1.46 25.23
CA ILE A 319 18.64 -2.13 25.08
C ILE A 319 18.80 -3.45 24.33
N LEU A 320 19.55 -3.45 23.22
CA LEU A 320 19.78 -4.65 22.42
C LEU A 320 20.54 -5.72 23.23
N SER A 321 21.56 -5.32 23.99
CA SER A 321 22.33 -6.25 24.82
C SER A 321 21.46 -6.86 25.91
N ALA A 322 20.70 -6.03 26.63
CA ALA A 322 19.75 -6.50 27.63
C ALA A 322 18.68 -7.41 27.02
N PHE A 323 18.18 -7.06 25.83
CA PHE A 323 17.23 -7.89 25.10
C PHE A 323 17.85 -9.24 24.76
N LEU A 324 19.03 -9.30 24.12
CA LEU A 324 19.66 -10.57 23.75
C LEU A 324 19.99 -11.46 24.96
N ASN A 325 20.31 -10.86 26.11
CA ASN A 325 20.65 -11.57 27.34
C ASN A 325 19.44 -11.97 28.20
N TYR A 326 18.21 -11.59 27.81
CA TYR A 326 17.01 -11.75 28.64
C TYR A 326 17.11 -11.01 29.98
N ASP A 327 17.82 -9.88 30.01
CA ASP A 327 17.91 -9.00 31.16
C ASP A 327 16.68 -8.07 31.24
N HIS A 328 16.48 -7.44 32.40
CA HIS A 328 15.42 -6.45 32.59
C HIS A 328 15.61 -5.24 31.66
N LEU A 329 14.59 -4.98 30.85
CA LEU A 329 14.59 -3.91 29.87
C LEU A 329 14.07 -2.58 30.45
N PRO A 330 14.68 -1.43 30.11
CA PRO A 330 14.19 -0.13 30.54
C PRO A 330 12.81 0.15 29.94
N SER A 331 11.99 0.95 30.63
CA SER A 331 10.68 1.34 30.11
C SER A 331 10.84 2.09 28.78
N PRO A 332 10.10 1.75 27.71
CA PRO A 332 10.17 2.47 26.44
C PRO A 332 9.92 3.99 26.55
N LYS A 333 9.10 4.41 27.52
CA LYS A 333 8.81 5.83 27.77
C LYS A 333 9.95 6.56 28.47
N SER A 334 10.84 5.86 29.17
CA SER A 334 11.93 6.49 29.92
C SER A 334 13.17 6.78 29.06
N ILE A 335 13.19 6.36 27.79
CA ILE A 335 14.34 6.58 26.89
C ILE A 335 14.52 8.06 26.56
N SER A 336 13.44 8.78 26.26
CA SER A 336 13.50 10.20 25.95
C SER A 336 12.14 10.88 26.17
N SER A 337 12.15 12.20 26.27
CA SER A 337 10.92 13.02 26.32
C SER A 337 10.04 12.81 25.08
N ILE A 338 10.66 12.67 23.90
CA ILE A 338 9.98 12.39 22.64
C ILE A 338 9.33 11.01 22.67
N ALA A 339 10.06 9.98 23.13
CA ALA A 339 9.52 8.63 23.27
C ALA A 339 8.29 8.62 24.19
N ASN A 340 8.38 9.31 25.34
CA ASN A 340 7.27 9.43 26.28
C ASN A 340 6.04 10.10 25.62
N SER A 341 6.24 11.20 24.91
CA SER A 341 5.17 11.93 24.22
C SER A 341 4.46 11.05 23.19
N ILE A 342 5.21 10.46 22.24
CA ILE A 342 4.64 9.68 21.14
C ILE A 342 3.96 8.40 21.63
N LEU A 343 4.56 7.69 22.58
CA LEU A 343 3.99 6.45 23.12
C LEU A 343 2.76 6.74 23.97
N SER A 344 2.74 7.84 24.74
CA SER A 344 1.57 8.24 25.52
C SER A 344 0.40 8.65 24.61
N GLU A 345 0.65 9.41 23.53
CA GLU A 345 -0.37 9.70 22.50
C GLU A 345 -0.96 8.42 21.90
N SER A 346 -0.12 7.41 21.65
CA SER A 346 -0.54 6.14 21.07
C SER A 346 -1.41 5.32 22.03
N GLN A 347 -1.10 5.35 23.32
CA GLN A 347 -1.87 4.64 24.36
C GLN A 347 -3.25 5.28 24.59
N VAL A 348 -3.36 6.61 24.58
CA VAL A 348 -4.67 7.28 24.69
C VAL A 348 -5.60 6.88 23.54
N LYS A 349 -5.05 6.73 22.32
CA LYS A 349 -5.82 6.24 21.17
C LYS A 349 -6.30 4.79 21.30
N LYS A 350 -5.67 3.97 22.17
CA LYS A 350 -6.14 2.62 22.49
C LYS A 350 -7.43 2.66 23.32
N GLN A 351 -7.58 3.62 24.23
CA GLN A 351 -8.73 3.70 25.14
C GLN A 351 -10.00 4.22 24.48
N HIS A 352 -9.89 4.92 23.35
CA HIS A 352 -11.01 5.54 22.63
C HIS A 352 -11.48 4.75 21.38
N ARG A 353 -10.92 3.56 21.13
CA ARG A 353 -11.33 2.65 20.07
C ARG A 353 -11.89 1.39 20.69
#